data_AF-A0A6P8SUL3-F1
#
_entry.id   AF-A0A6P8SUL3-F1
#
_cell.length_a   1.000
_cell.length_b   1.000
_cell.length_c   1.000
_cell.angle_alpha   90.00
_cell.angle_beta   90.00
_cell.angle_gamma   90.00
#
_symmetry.space_group_name_H-M   'P 1'
#
loop_
_entity.id
_entity.type
_entity.pdbx_description
1 polymer ?
#
loop_
_entity_poly.entity_id
_entity_poly.type
_entity_poly.pdbx_seq_one_letter_code
_entity_poly.pdbx_strand_id
1 'polypeptide(L)'
;MWGTFLLLLVLAGRALSCLRCDTETEELLQDMKQDYISHHVTGGRWNLKEKMRHFLDASVDTFFTTMPLTTGRFIGIIDDITLFKTSSRLKHVLRRLMNENLKDEELFNEMVWSIQQMKPDLQELMAEFSKERTLVQTFITCADCKKSRHVCTKSLSCGERSLSVVEDEDLILDCALVWHLKMELFKDYAFYKVVSGKKVMLSVGTDAILVIKGVALQDAGQYQCDANDSSGNPFSTIMYIVKVDKAQTDLRIIHVRPTLEPVRQVTPHLPEDVAAEAETSRTAMWVVLGGSCAIILIVSLSA
;
A
#
# COMPACT_ATOMS: atom_id res chain seq x y z
N MET A 1 37.06 -37.76 41.34
CA MET A 1 36.67 -36.49 42.00
C MET A 1 37.06 -35.37 41.05
N TRP A 2 36.15 -34.97 40.15
CA TRP A 2 35.24 -33.82 40.30
C TRP A 2 36.04 -32.50 40.18
N GLY A 3 35.76 -31.57 39.27
CA GLY A 3 34.58 -31.39 38.45
C GLY A 3 34.94 -30.72 37.13
N THR A 4 34.34 -31.27 36.09
CA THR A 4 33.99 -30.65 34.82
C THR A 4 33.65 -29.17 35.00
N PHE A 5 34.51 -28.29 34.49
CA PHE A 5 34.20 -26.89 34.26
C PHE A 5 33.09 -26.88 33.20
N LEU A 6 31.84 -26.87 33.69
CA LEU A 6 30.66 -26.78 32.85
C LEU A 6 30.75 -25.43 32.15
N LEU A 7 31.07 -25.50 30.87
CA LEU A 7 30.95 -24.43 29.89
C LEU A 7 29.46 -24.06 29.84
N LEU A 8 29.02 -23.24 30.79
CA LEU A 8 27.80 -22.46 30.65
C LEU A 8 28.11 -21.37 29.62
N LEU A 9 28.22 -21.78 28.35
CA LEU A 9 27.65 -21.02 27.25
C LEU A 9 26.16 -20.92 27.56
N VAL A 10 25.82 -19.99 28.45
CA VAL A 10 24.54 -19.32 28.36
C VAL A 10 24.64 -18.63 27.01
N LEU A 11 24.19 -19.34 25.96
CA LEU A 11 23.50 -18.71 24.86
C LEU A 11 22.32 -18.01 25.52
N ALA A 12 22.60 -16.87 26.14
CA ALA A 12 21.66 -15.80 26.19
C ALA A 12 21.44 -15.57 24.70
N GLY A 13 20.40 -16.20 24.16
CA GLY A 13 19.76 -15.71 22.97
C GLY A 13 19.34 -14.30 23.34
N ARG A 14 20.30 -13.36 23.24
CA ARG A 14 20.01 -11.95 23.20
C ARG A 14 19.02 -11.89 22.07
N ALA A 15 17.79 -11.50 22.37
CA ALA A 15 16.87 -11.10 21.34
C ALA A 15 17.55 -9.91 20.65
N LEU A 16 18.38 -10.19 19.64
CA LEU A 16 19.00 -9.16 18.84
C LEU A 16 17.82 -8.46 18.15
N SER A 17 17.78 -7.16 18.34
CA SER A 17 16.87 -6.31 17.60
C SER A 17 17.13 -6.47 16.11
N CYS A 18 16.07 -6.55 15.32
CA CYS A 18 16.16 -6.71 13.87
C CYS A 18 16.96 -5.56 13.23
N LEU A 19 16.98 -4.37 13.85
CA LEU A 19 17.76 -3.21 13.40
C LEU A 19 19.27 -3.51 13.35
N ARG A 20 19.78 -4.43 14.17
CA ARG A 20 21.19 -4.83 14.16
C ARG A 20 21.57 -5.70 12.96
N CYS A 21 20.58 -6.15 12.18
CA CYS A 21 20.81 -6.89 10.94
C CYS A 21 21.15 -5.98 9.75
N ASP A 22 20.94 -4.67 9.86
CA ASP A 22 21.42 -3.67 8.89
C ASP A 22 22.85 -3.29 9.23
N THR A 23 23.82 -3.77 8.44
CA THR A 23 25.26 -3.59 8.72
C THR A 23 25.66 -2.13 8.81
N GLU A 24 25.15 -1.28 7.93
CA GLU A 24 25.43 0.17 7.93
C GLU A 24 24.90 0.84 9.21
N THR A 25 23.74 0.41 9.71
CA THR A 25 23.17 0.91 10.96
C THR A 25 23.99 0.46 12.17
N GLU A 26 24.43 -0.80 12.22
CA GLU A 26 25.29 -1.28 13.31
C GLU A 26 26.64 -0.55 13.30
N GLU A 27 27.25 -0.33 12.12
CA GLU A 27 28.49 0.46 11.99
C GLU A 27 28.30 1.89 12.51
N LEU A 28 27.22 2.57 12.11
CA LEU A 28 26.92 3.94 12.57
C LEU A 28 26.63 3.99 14.08
N LEU A 29 25.96 2.98 14.64
CA LEU A 29 25.75 2.86 16.07
C LEU A 29 27.07 2.68 16.82
N GLN A 30 27.99 1.88 16.29
CA GLN A 30 29.32 1.71 16.88
C GLN A 30 30.15 3.00 16.80
N ASP A 31 30.10 3.70 15.68
CA ASP A 31 30.77 5.00 15.50
C ASP A 31 30.26 6.04 16.50
N MET A 32 28.93 6.16 16.64
CA MET A 32 28.30 7.02 17.64
C MET A 32 28.77 6.67 19.07
N LYS A 33 28.80 5.37 19.41
CA LYS A 33 29.15 4.89 20.76
C LYS A 33 30.63 5.04 21.10
N GLN A 34 31.51 4.69 20.16
CA GLN A 34 32.94 4.57 20.42
C GLN A 34 33.69 5.85 20.08
N ASP A 35 33.34 6.51 18.99
CA ASP A 35 34.03 7.71 18.54
C ASP A 35 33.30 8.97 18.99
N TYR A 36 32.06 9.17 18.54
CA TYR A 36 31.36 10.44 18.72
C TYR A 36 31.15 10.81 20.21
N ILE A 37 30.54 9.92 20.99
CA ILE A 37 30.31 10.13 22.44
C ILE A 37 31.62 10.32 23.20
N SER A 38 32.69 9.62 22.79
CA SER A 38 33.99 9.72 23.45
C SER A 38 34.59 11.12 23.32
N HIS A 39 34.40 11.77 22.17
CA HIS A 39 34.90 13.12 21.88
C HIS A 39 33.96 14.24 22.37
N HIS A 40 32.64 14.03 22.34
CA HIS A 40 31.65 15.07 22.63
C HIS A 40 31.16 15.09 24.09
N VAL A 41 31.56 14.10 24.90
CA VAL A 41 31.37 14.12 26.35
C VAL A 41 32.68 14.44 27.06
N THR A 42 32.75 15.62 27.66
CA THR A 42 33.99 16.19 28.20
C THR A 42 34.23 15.84 29.68
N GLY A 43 35.49 15.88 30.12
CA GLY A 43 35.84 15.99 31.54
C GLY A 43 35.54 14.80 32.44
N GLY A 44 36.10 13.61 32.17
CA GLY A 44 36.09 12.48 33.12
C GLY A 44 34.69 11.91 33.47
N ARG A 45 33.62 12.39 32.83
CA ARG A 45 32.23 11.94 33.02
C ARG A 45 31.97 10.57 32.39
N TRP A 46 32.73 9.58 32.83
CA TRP A 46 32.60 8.20 32.40
C TRP A 46 31.17 7.67 32.62
N ASN A 47 30.53 8.05 33.74
CA ASN A 47 29.14 7.72 34.02
C ASN A 47 28.16 8.21 32.93
N LEU A 48 28.38 9.40 32.36
CA LEU A 48 27.52 9.93 31.31
C LEU A 48 27.77 9.23 29.97
N LYS A 49 29.04 8.97 29.62
CA LYS A 49 29.41 8.20 28.42
C LYS A 49 28.77 6.81 28.44
N GLU A 50 28.89 6.12 29.56
CA GLU A 50 28.33 4.78 29.70
C GLU A 50 26.80 4.78 29.70
N LYS A 51 26.18 5.78 30.36
CA LYS A 51 24.73 5.97 30.32
C LYS A 51 24.21 6.18 28.90
N MET A 52 24.88 6.99 28.08
CA MET A 52 24.51 7.20 26.68
C MET A 52 24.63 5.92 25.85
N ARG A 53 25.76 5.19 25.98
CA ARG A 53 25.97 3.92 25.27
C ARG A 53 24.92 2.89 25.63
N HIS A 54 24.67 2.72 26.92
CA HIS A 54 23.64 1.83 27.42
C HIS A 54 22.25 2.26 26.92
N PHE A 55 21.95 3.57 26.88
CA PHE A 55 20.69 4.07 26.33
C PHE A 55 20.54 3.71 24.85
N LEU A 56 21.57 3.85 24.03
CA LEU A 56 21.53 3.47 22.61
C LEU A 56 21.30 1.97 22.43
N ASP A 57 22.08 1.14 23.12
CA ASP A 57 21.94 -0.32 23.04
C ASP A 57 20.55 -0.76 23.53
N ALA A 58 20.11 -0.26 24.69
CA ALA A 58 18.77 -0.54 25.22
C ALA A 58 17.67 -0.04 24.28
N SER A 59 17.83 1.12 23.65
CA SER A 59 16.82 1.68 22.74
C SER A 59 16.67 0.82 21.49
N VAL A 60 17.78 0.35 20.91
CA VAL A 60 17.77 -0.53 19.74
C VAL A 60 17.21 -1.90 20.12
N ASP A 61 17.67 -2.49 21.22
CA ASP A 61 17.30 -3.84 21.65
C ASP A 61 15.84 -3.92 22.13
N THR A 62 15.35 -2.90 22.84
CA THR A 62 13.97 -2.85 23.34
C THR A 62 12.96 -2.36 22.31
N PHE A 63 13.45 -1.86 21.18
CA PHE A 63 12.62 -1.28 20.13
C PHE A 63 11.52 -2.24 19.68
N PHE A 64 11.90 -3.49 19.40
CA PHE A 64 10.95 -4.49 18.93
C PHE A 64 10.32 -5.33 20.06
N THR A 65 10.96 -5.41 21.23
CA THR A 65 10.45 -6.26 22.34
C THR A 65 9.28 -5.60 23.08
N THR A 66 9.08 -4.29 22.93
CA THR A 66 8.00 -3.53 23.61
C THR A 66 6.73 -3.34 22.77
N MET A 67 6.60 -4.02 21.63
CA MET A 67 5.37 -3.94 20.81
C MET A 67 4.33 -4.97 21.27
N PRO A 68 3.14 -4.52 21.73
CA PRO A 68 2.05 -5.41 22.06
C PRO A 68 1.45 -5.93 20.75
N LEU A 69 1.95 -7.07 20.25
CA LEU A 69 1.14 -7.88 19.35
C LEU A 69 -0.05 -8.37 20.16
N THR A 70 -1.26 -8.25 19.61
CA THR A 70 -2.56 -8.65 20.21
C THR A 70 -2.65 -10.12 20.64
N THR A 71 -1.55 -10.88 20.56
CA THR A 71 -1.40 -12.28 20.99
C THR A 71 -0.09 -12.58 21.74
N GLY A 72 0.66 -11.59 22.22
CA GLY A 72 1.75 -11.79 23.18
C GLY A 72 2.95 -12.60 22.68
N ARG A 73 3.16 -12.73 21.36
CA ARG A 73 4.36 -13.37 20.77
C ARG A 73 5.10 -12.38 19.90
N PHE A 74 6.30 -12.00 20.35
CA PHE A 74 7.31 -11.34 19.53
C PHE A 74 7.56 -12.19 18.29
N ILE A 75 7.29 -11.63 17.11
CA ILE A 75 7.69 -12.23 15.85
C ILE A 75 9.16 -11.84 15.67
N GLY A 76 10.08 -12.75 15.99
CA GLY A 76 11.52 -12.57 15.81
C GLY A 76 11.99 -12.61 14.36
N ILE A 77 11.13 -12.13 13.44
CA ILE A 77 11.38 -12.05 12.01
C ILE A 77 10.87 -10.70 11.46
N ILE A 78 11.53 -10.20 10.43
CA ILE A 78 11.19 -8.94 9.72
C ILE A 78 11.44 -9.15 8.21
N ASP A 79 10.73 -8.48 7.31
CA ASP A 79 11.10 -8.47 5.88
C ASP A 79 12.15 -7.39 5.56
N ASP A 80 12.77 -7.51 4.39
CA ASP A 80 13.81 -6.58 3.92
C ASP A 80 13.32 -5.12 3.81
N ILE A 81 12.08 -4.89 3.38
CA ILE A 81 11.53 -3.53 3.19
C ILE A 81 11.29 -2.88 4.55
N THR A 82 10.68 -3.61 5.49
CA THR A 82 10.46 -3.10 6.84
C THR A 82 11.79 -2.86 7.56
N LEU A 83 12.77 -3.78 7.44
CA LEU A 83 14.11 -3.55 7.98
C LEU A 83 14.76 -2.30 7.39
N PHE A 84 14.73 -2.14 6.07
CA PHE A 84 15.30 -0.97 5.41
C PHE A 84 14.65 0.35 5.85
N LYS A 85 13.31 0.41 5.92
CA LYS A 85 12.59 1.61 6.36
C LYS A 85 12.95 1.97 7.79
N THR A 86 12.94 0.97 8.68
CA THR A 86 13.25 1.17 10.09
C THR A 86 14.72 1.58 10.31
N SER A 87 15.66 0.91 9.64
CA SER A 87 17.09 1.19 9.71
C SER A 87 17.43 2.58 9.17
N SER A 88 16.81 2.98 8.06
CA SER A 88 17.00 4.30 7.45
C SER A 88 16.54 5.45 8.36
N ARG A 89 15.42 5.28 9.08
CA ARG A 89 14.94 6.29 10.05
C ARG A 89 15.94 6.46 11.20
N LEU A 90 16.42 5.35 11.77
CA LEU A 90 17.42 5.40 12.84
C LEU A 90 18.73 6.06 12.35
N LYS A 91 19.22 5.67 11.16
CA LYS A 91 20.42 6.27 10.57
C LYS A 91 20.27 7.79 10.39
N HIS A 92 19.10 8.26 9.96
CA HIS A 92 18.84 9.68 9.82
C HIS A 92 18.92 10.42 11.16
N VAL A 93 18.32 9.86 12.21
CA VAL A 93 18.38 10.41 13.57
C VAL A 93 19.82 10.48 14.08
N LEU A 94 20.59 9.39 13.97
CA LEU A 94 21.97 9.34 14.43
C LEU A 94 22.85 10.35 13.69
N ARG A 95 22.77 10.41 12.36
CA ARG A 95 23.51 11.38 11.55
C ARG A 95 23.16 12.82 11.92
N ARG A 96 21.88 13.12 12.17
CA ARG A 96 21.46 14.45 12.62
C ARG A 96 22.15 14.83 13.92
N LEU A 97 22.05 13.97 14.94
CA LEU A 97 22.69 14.21 16.24
C LEU A 97 24.20 14.41 16.11
N MET A 98 24.86 13.59 15.29
CA MET A 98 26.30 13.69 15.04
C MET A 98 26.69 15.03 14.38
N ASN A 99 25.83 15.56 13.51
CA ASN A 99 26.07 16.81 12.81
C ASN A 99 25.79 18.05 13.67
N GLU A 100 25.02 17.93 14.75
CA GLU A 100 24.56 19.07 15.56
C GLU A 100 25.59 19.58 16.58
N ASN A 101 26.81 19.02 16.64
CA ASN A 101 27.91 19.42 17.55
C ASN A 101 27.49 19.62 19.02
N LEU A 102 26.44 18.90 19.44
CA LEU A 102 25.91 18.92 20.78
C LEU A 102 26.90 18.23 21.73
N LYS A 103 26.89 18.65 22.99
CA LYS A 103 27.83 18.11 23.99
C LYS A 103 27.09 17.63 25.22
N ASP A 104 27.69 16.66 25.90
CA ASP A 104 27.34 16.34 27.27
C ASP A 104 25.84 16.06 27.51
N GLU A 105 25.20 16.75 28.46
CA GLU A 105 23.79 16.53 28.79
C GLU A 105 22.84 17.00 27.69
N GLU A 106 23.23 18.03 26.93
CA GLU A 106 22.45 18.50 25.77
C GLU A 106 22.37 17.41 24.71
N LEU A 107 23.52 16.79 24.38
CA LEU A 107 23.58 15.63 23.50
C LEU A 107 22.73 14.47 24.03
N PHE A 108 22.78 14.20 25.34
CA PHE A 108 21.98 13.12 25.92
C PHE A 108 20.47 13.39 25.81
N ASN A 109 20.04 14.62 26.11
CA ASN A 109 18.64 15.00 26.08
C ASN A 109 18.09 14.94 24.64
N GLU A 110 18.83 15.47 23.67
CA GLU A 110 18.45 15.39 22.25
C GLU A 110 18.44 13.95 21.74
N MET A 111 19.41 13.13 22.16
CA MET A 111 19.42 11.70 21.85
C MET A 111 18.17 10.99 22.38
N VAL A 112 17.84 11.22 23.66
CA VAL A 112 16.64 10.63 24.29
C VAL A 112 15.38 11.09 23.55
N TRP A 113 15.25 12.39 23.30
CA TRP A 113 14.07 12.95 22.65
C TRP A 113 13.88 12.40 21.22
N SER A 114 14.95 12.42 20.41
CA SER A 114 14.92 11.96 19.02
C SER A 114 14.54 10.49 18.91
N ILE A 115 15.11 9.64 19.78
CA ILE A 115 14.84 8.20 19.77
C ILE A 115 13.42 7.91 20.28
N GLN A 116 12.94 8.62 21.30
CA GLN A 116 11.55 8.48 21.77
C GLN A 116 10.54 8.91 20.70
N GLN A 117 10.82 9.99 19.96
CA GLN A 117 9.95 10.49 18.90
C GLN A 117 9.84 9.52 17.72
N MET A 118 10.91 8.80 17.41
CA MET A 118 10.93 7.77 16.36
C MET A 118 10.15 6.49 16.77
N LYS A 119 9.86 6.31 18.06
CA LYS A 119 9.23 5.09 18.56
C LYS A 119 7.85 4.77 17.93
N PRO A 120 6.86 5.66 17.93
CA PRO A 120 5.53 5.38 17.37
C PRO A 120 5.57 5.01 15.88
N ASP A 121 6.38 5.73 15.11
CA ASP A 121 6.63 5.55 13.69
C ASP A 121 7.05 4.11 13.32
N LEU A 122 7.96 3.56 14.10
CA LEU A 122 8.46 2.20 13.90
C LEU A 122 7.45 1.16 14.42
N GLN A 123 6.67 1.48 15.46
CA GLN A 123 5.56 0.63 15.91
C GLN A 123 4.48 0.48 14.83
N GLU A 124 4.19 1.56 14.10
CA GLU A 124 3.27 1.54 12.97
C GLU A 124 3.78 0.66 11.84
N LEU A 125 5.04 0.80 11.43
CA LEU A 125 5.66 -0.02 10.39
C LEU A 125 5.60 -1.53 10.72
N MET A 126 5.82 -1.88 11.98
CA MET A 126 5.76 -3.27 12.44
C MET A 126 4.32 -3.80 12.58
N ALA A 127 3.36 -2.92 12.91
CA ALA A 127 1.95 -3.28 12.88
C ALA A 127 1.46 -3.52 11.45
N GLU A 128 1.94 -2.73 10.48
CA GLU A 128 1.68 -2.92 9.04
C GLU A 128 2.25 -4.28 8.57
N PHE A 129 3.52 -4.55 8.88
CA PHE A 129 4.17 -5.84 8.62
C PHE A 129 3.37 -7.02 9.17
N SER A 130 2.89 -6.94 10.41
CA SER A 130 2.14 -8.04 11.05
C SER A 130 0.74 -8.26 10.45
N LYS A 131 0.14 -7.23 9.83
CA LYS A 131 -1.18 -7.30 9.19
C LYS A 131 -1.10 -7.93 7.80
N GLU A 132 -0.03 -7.71 7.06
CA GLU A 132 0.16 -8.26 5.71
C GLU A 132 0.69 -9.71 5.73
N ARG A 133 -0.03 -10.64 6.38
CA ARG A 133 0.36 -12.07 6.47
C ARG A 133 0.11 -12.90 5.22
N THR A 134 0.27 -12.32 4.03
CA THR A 134 0.19 -13.07 2.79
C THR A 134 1.18 -12.64 1.77
N LEU A 135 2.27 -13.38 1.76
CA LEU A 135 3.26 -13.39 0.71
C LEU A 135 4.18 -14.58 0.93
N VAL A 136 4.76 -15.12 -0.14
CA VAL A 136 6.09 -15.70 -0.02
C VAL A 136 7.01 -14.53 0.26
N GLN A 137 7.41 -14.37 1.51
CA GLN A 137 8.27 -13.29 1.98
C GLN A 137 9.60 -13.90 2.41
N THR A 138 10.68 -13.34 1.88
CA THR A 138 11.99 -13.51 2.50
C THR A 138 11.96 -12.75 3.83
N PHE A 139 12.10 -13.46 4.94
CA PHE A 139 12.22 -12.86 6.25
C PHE A 139 13.64 -13.00 6.79
N ILE A 140 14.04 -12.04 7.61
CA ILE A 140 15.27 -12.05 8.37
C ILE A 140 14.92 -12.45 9.79
N THR A 141 15.52 -13.53 10.28
CA THR A 141 15.44 -13.91 11.69
C THR A 141 16.32 -12.98 12.51
N CYS A 142 15.72 -12.21 13.42
CA CYS A 142 16.44 -11.13 14.10
C CYS A 142 17.50 -11.63 15.09
N ALA A 143 17.35 -12.87 15.60
CA ALA A 143 18.30 -13.47 16.53
C ALA A 143 19.67 -13.76 15.90
N ASP A 144 19.73 -14.06 14.60
CA ASP A 144 20.97 -14.44 13.91
C ASP A 144 21.16 -13.75 12.54
N CYS A 145 20.27 -12.81 12.21
CA CYS A 145 20.22 -12.07 10.96
C CYS A 145 20.21 -12.95 9.69
N LYS A 146 19.78 -14.21 9.82
CA LYS A 146 19.69 -15.11 8.66
C LYS A 146 18.41 -14.85 7.89
N LYS A 147 18.57 -14.77 6.58
CA LYS A 147 17.45 -14.76 5.64
C LYS A 147 16.90 -16.17 5.47
N SER A 148 15.61 -16.34 5.74
CA SER A 148 14.86 -17.55 5.45
C SER A 148 13.69 -17.22 4.53
N ARG A 149 13.42 -18.11 3.59
CA ARG A 149 12.21 -18.02 2.76
C ARG A 149 11.07 -18.67 3.53
N HIS A 150 10.03 -17.91 3.84
CA HIS A 150 8.82 -18.47 4.38
C HIS A 150 7.67 -18.28 3.39
N VAL A 151 7.00 -19.39 3.11
CA VAL A 151 5.78 -19.41 2.33
C VAL A 151 4.63 -19.18 3.32
N CYS A 152 4.07 -17.97 3.35
CA CYS A 152 2.81 -17.74 4.06
C CYS A 152 1.65 -18.14 3.15
N THR A 153 1.16 -19.37 3.29
CA THR A 153 0.02 -19.89 2.50
C THR A 153 -1.29 -19.29 3.02
N LYS A 154 -1.91 -18.38 2.27
CA LYS A 154 -3.37 -18.27 2.26
C LYS A 154 -3.93 -19.42 1.41
N SER A 155 -5.25 -19.64 1.52
CA SER A 155 -5.97 -20.49 0.58
C SER A 155 -5.61 -20.10 -0.87
N LEU A 156 -5.29 -21.08 -1.70
CA LEU A 156 -5.05 -20.90 -3.14
C LEU A 156 -6.25 -20.21 -3.81
N SER A 157 -7.47 -20.61 -3.44
CA SER A 157 -8.69 -19.94 -3.86
C SER A 157 -8.85 -18.62 -3.11
N CYS A 158 -8.83 -17.52 -3.86
CA CYS A 158 -8.96 -16.16 -3.38
C CYS A 158 -10.40 -15.62 -3.49
N GLY A 159 -11.34 -16.48 -3.87
CA GLY A 159 -12.76 -16.18 -3.97
C GLY A 159 -13.33 -16.33 -5.37
N GLU A 160 -14.63 -16.06 -5.46
CA GLU A 160 -15.41 -16.09 -6.68
C GLU A 160 -16.04 -14.71 -6.92
N ARG A 161 -16.03 -14.22 -8.16
CA ARG A 161 -16.57 -12.93 -8.56
C ARG A 161 -17.68 -13.12 -9.59
N SER A 162 -18.87 -12.60 -9.30
CA SER A 162 -19.98 -12.58 -10.26
C SER A 162 -19.98 -11.27 -11.03
N LEU A 163 -19.96 -11.34 -12.36
CA LEU A 163 -19.98 -10.19 -13.26
C LEU A 163 -21.22 -10.26 -14.16
N SER A 164 -21.82 -9.11 -14.44
CA SER A 164 -22.89 -8.96 -15.43
C SER A 164 -22.48 -7.86 -16.40
N VAL A 165 -22.53 -8.15 -17.69
CA VAL A 165 -22.08 -7.27 -18.77
C VAL A 165 -23.12 -7.30 -19.88
N VAL A 166 -23.33 -6.19 -20.58
CA VAL A 166 -24.27 -6.14 -21.70
C VAL A 166 -23.54 -6.56 -22.98
N GLU A 167 -24.27 -7.20 -23.90
CA GLU A 167 -23.78 -7.52 -25.24
C GLU A 167 -23.20 -6.27 -25.93
N ASP A 168 -22.13 -6.46 -26.70
CA ASP A 168 -21.30 -5.41 -27.32
C ASP A 168 -20.43 -4.55 -26.37
N GLU A 169 -20.54 -4.69 -25.04
CA GLU A 169 -19.62 -4.06 -24.10
C GLU A 169 -18.33 -4.86 -23.88
N ASP A 170 -17.34 -4.25 -23.23
CA ASP A 170 -16.08 -4.91 -22.89
C ASP A 170 -16.20 -5.61 -21.53
N LEU A 171 -15.89 -6.91 -21.49
CA LEU A 171 -15.74 -7.67 -20.26
C LEU A 171 -14.30 -7.57 -19.76
N ILE A 172 -14.15 -7.12 -18.51
CA ILE A 172 -12.86 -6.94 -17.86
C ILE A 172 -12.74 -7.90 -16.67
N LEU A 173 -11.74 -8.78 -16.73
CA LEU A 173 -11.38 -9.67 -15.63
C LEU A 173 -10.08 -9.17 -14.98
N ASP A 174 -10.18 -8.62 -13.78
CA ASP A 174 -9.05 -8.07 -13.02
C ASP A 174 -8.51 -9.05 -11.98
N CYS A 175 -7.42 -9.72 -12.31
CA CYS A 175 -6.79 -10.68 -11.44
C CYS A 175 -5.86 -10.06 -10.39
N ALA A 176 -5.59 -8.75 -10.45
CA ALA A 176 -4.64 -8.12 -9.54
C ALA A 176 -5.15 -8.14 -8.09
N LEU A 177 -4.29 -8.58 -7.18
CA LEU A 177 -4.41 -8.32 -5.76
C LEU A 177 -3.21 -7.48 -5.30
N VAL A 178 -3.41 -6.61 -4.31
CA VAL A 178 -2.37 -5.70 -3.79
C VAL A 178 -1.06 -6.42 -3.45
N TRP A 179 -1.16 -7.66 -2.99
CA TRP A 179 -0.01 -8.47 -2.59
C TRP A 179 0.64 -9.22 -3.75
N HIS A 180 0.01 -9.37 -4.93
CA HIS A 180 0.65 -10.03 -6.08
C HIS A 180 1.93 -9.32 -6.52
N LEU A 181 1.90 -7.99 -6.57
CA LEU A 181 3.06 -7.16 -6.94
C LEU A 181 4.21 -7.24 -5.93
N LYS A 182 3.92 -7.69 -4.70
CA LYS A 182 4.92 -7.81 -3.64
C LYS A 182 5.58 -9.20 -3.65
N MET A 183 5.04 -10.17 -4.41
CA MET A 183 5.56 -11.54 -4.44
C MET A 183 6.89 -11.63 -5.20
N GLU A 184 7.97 -11.99 -4.50
CA GLU A 184 9.29 -12.15 -5.13
C GLU A 184 9.32 -13.22 -6.23
N LEU A 185 8.46 -14.23 -6.13
CA LEU A 185 8.41 -15.35 -7.09
C LEU A 185 7.36 -15.16 -8.18
N PHE A 186 6.70 -14.01 -8.25
CA PHE A 186 5.72 -13.75 -9.31
C PHE A 186 6.36 -13.90 -10.69
N LYS A 187 5.67 -14.63 -11.56
CA LYS A 187 6.09 -14.83 -12.95
C LYS A 187 5.10 -14.22 -13.93
N ASP A 188 3.87 -14.71 -13.90
CA ASP A 188 2.81 -14.35 -14.85
C ASP A 188 1.42 -14.57 -14.25
N TYR A 189 0.42 -13.97 -14.92
CA TYR A 189 -0.99 -14.31 -14.81
C TYR A 189 -1.38 -15.20 -15.98
N ALA A 190 -2.25 -16.17 -15.72
CA ALA A 190 -2.85 -17.03 -16.73
C ALA A 190 -4.37 -16.99 -16.62
N PHE A 191 -5.05 -16.65 -17.71
CA PHE A 191 -6.50 -16.61 -17.79
C PHE A 191 -7.03 -17.80 -18.58
N TYR A 192 -8.14 -18.35 -18.10
CA TYR A 192 -8.79 -19.52 -18.65
C TYR A 192 -10.31 -19.30 -18.78
N LYS A 193 -10.90 -19.81 -19.86
CA LYS A 193 -12.34 -20.11 -19.92
C LYS A 193 -12.54 -21.55 -19.43
N VAL A 194 -13.50 -21.76 -18.54
CA VAL A 194 -13.81 -23.09 -18.00
C VAL A 194 -14.99 -23.66 -18.77
N VAL A 195 -14.73 -24.70 -19.56
CA VAL A 195 -15.74 -25.36 -20.40
C VAL A 195 -15.87 -26.80 -19.95
N SER A 196 -17.04 -27.18 -19.45
CA SER A 196 -17.31 -28.53 -18.93
C SER A 196 -16.26 -29.01 -17.91
N GLY A 197 -15.83 -28.10 -17.03
CA GLY A 197 -14.81 -28.37 -16.00
C GLY A 197 -13.37 -28.40 -16.51
N LYS A 198 -13.12 -28.20 -17.80
CA LYS A 198 -11.77 -28.12 -18.39
C LYS A 198 -11.37 -26.67 -18.61
N LYS A 199 -10.13 -26.32 -18.22
CA LYS A 199 -9.54 -25.00 -18.48
C LYS A 199 -9.07 -24.91 -19.93
N VAL A 200 -9.55 -23.89 -20.65
CA VAL A 200 -9.07 -23.49 -21.97
C VAL A 200 -8.33 -22.16 -21.81
N MET A 201 -7.03 -22.14 -22.12
CA MET A 201 -6.19 -20.96 -21.94
C MET A 201 -6.58 -19.84 -22.90
N LEU A 202 -6.76 -18.64 -22.37
CA LEU A 202 -7.11 -17.43 -23.13
C LEU A 202 -5.89 -16.52 -23.28
N SER A 203 -5.15 -16.32 -22.20
CA SER A 203 -3.93 -15.49 -22.19
C SER A 203 -2.99 -15.93 -21.07
N VAL A 204 -1.69 -15.66 -21.28
CA VAL A 204 -0.65 -15.75 -20.26
C VAL A 204 0.30 -14.58 -20.46
N GLY A 205 0.64 -13.88 -19.39
CA GLY A 205 1.55 -12.74 -19.44
C GLY A 205 1.64 -12.00 -18.11
N THR A 206 2.34 -10.87 -18.09
CA THR A 206 2.47 -10.04 -16.89
C THR A 206 1.24 -9.17 -16.62
N ASP A 207 0.35 -9.05 -17.59
CA ASP A 207 -0.87 -8.24 -17.48
C ASP A 207 -1.90 -8.93 -16.57
N ALA A 208 -2.22 -8.26 -15.47
CA ALA A 208 -3.20 -8.75 -14.50
C ALA A 208 -4.66 -8.60 -14.96
N ILE A 209 -4.89 -8.07 -16.17
CA ILE A 209 -6.21 -7.75 -16.69
C ILE A 209 -6.39 -8.44 -18.04
N LEU A 210 -7.46 -9.22 -18.17
CA LEU A 210 -7.96 -9.68 -19.46
C LEU A 210 -9.16 -8.84 -19.88
N VAL A 211 -9.13 -8.34 -21.11
CA VAL A 211 -10.25 -7.63 -21.73
C VAL A 211 -10.77 -8.45 -22.91
N ILE A 212 -12.05 -8.82 -22.87
CA ILE A 212 -12.77 -9.42 -24.00
C ILE A 212 -13.67 -8.32 -24.56
N LYS A 213 -13.37 -7.86 -25.78
CA LYS A 213 -14.07 -6.74 -26.40
C LYS A 213 -15.34 -7.18 -27.08
N GLY A 214 -16.40 -6.38 -26.98
CA GLY A 214 -17.66 -6.61 -27.69
C GLY A 214 -18.24 -7.99 -27.38
N VAL A 215 -18.52 -8.26 -26.11
CA VAL A 215 -18.93 -9.60 -25.68
C VAL A 215 -20.25 -10.02 -26.30
N ALA A 216 -20.35 -11.30 -26.65
CA ALA A 216 -21.58 -11.93 -27.11
C ALA A 216 -22.16 -12.84 -26.03
N LEU A 217 -23.41 -13.26 -26.17
CA LEU A 217 -24.07 -14.17 -25.22
C LEU A 217 -23.29 -15.47 -24.95
N GLN A 218 -22.52 -15.95 -25.92
CA GLN A 218 -21.65 -17.13 -25.81
C GLN A 218 -20.40 -16.91 -24.93
N ASP A 219 -20.09 -15.67 -24.59
CA ASP A 219 -19.01 -15.31 -23.67
C ASP A 219 -19.45 -15.40 -22.21
N ALA A 220 -20.73 -15.63 -21.93
CA ALA A 220 -21.19 -16.03 -20.62
C ALA A 220 -20.57 -17.37 -20.19
N GLY A 221 -20.42 -17.54 -18.88
CA GLY A 221 -19.92 -18.78 -18.29
C GLY A 221 -18.86 -18.54 -17.22
N GLN A 222 -18.05 -19.58 -16.98
CA GLN A 222 -17.03 -19.55 -15.94
C GLN A 222 -15.66 -19.22 -16.52
N TYR A 223 -14.95 -18.36 -15.82
CA TYR A 223 -13.56 -18.04 -16.10
C TYR A 223 -12.72 -18.23 -14.84
N GLN A 224 -11.43 -18.42 -15.04
CA GLN A 224 -10.46 -18.53 -13.96
C GLN A 224 -9.23 -17.70 -14.31
N CYS A 225 -8.70 -17.00 -13.33
CA CYS A 225 -7.34 -16.48 -13.40
C CYS A 225 -6.47 -17.13 -12.34
N ASP A 226 -5.26 -17.50 -12.72
CA ASP A 226 -4.19 -17.96 -11.84
C ASP A 226 -3.02 -16.97 -11.88
N ALA A 227 -2.56 -16.49 -10.71
CA ALA A 227 -1.26 -15.83 -10.58
C ALA A 227 -0.21 -16.87 -10.20
N ASN A 228 0.84 -16.99 -11.03
CA ASN A 228 1.78 -18.11 -10.98
C ASN A 228 3.15 -17.70 -10.46
N ASP A 229 3.79 -18.64 -9.77
CA ASP A 229 5.18 -18.52 -9.36
C ASP A 229 6.16 -18.83 -10.50
N SER A 230 7.46 -18.64 -10.26
CA SER A 230 8.54 -18.95 -11.19
C SER A 230 8.57 -20.42 -11.66
N SER A 231 7.98 -21.33 -10.89
CA SER A 231 7.86 -22.76 -11.21
C SER A 231 6.59 -23.09 -11.99
N GLY A 232 5.72 -22.09 -12.24
CA GLY A 232 4.44 -22.25 -12.93
C GLY A 232 3.32 -22.79 -12.04
N ASN A 233 3.51 -22.83 -10.72
CA ASN A 233 2.45 -23.22 -9.80
C ASN A 233 1.60 -21.99 -9.46
N PRO A 234 0.26 -22.11 -9.44
CA PRO A 234 -0.58 -21.02 -9.00
C PRO A 234 -0.38 -20.80 -7.49
N PHE A 235 -0.19 -19.55 -7.08
CA PHE A 235 -0.20 -19.14 -5.67
C PHE A 235 -1.47 -18.33 -5.34
N SER A 236 -2.23 -17.93 -6.35
CA SER A 236 -3.52 -17.26 -6.23
C SER A 236 -4.42 -17.66 -7.39
N THR A 237 -5.65 -18.05 -7.08
CA THR A 237 -6.68 -18.39 -8.07
C THR A 237 -7.94 -17.58 -7.78
N ILE A 238 -8.49 -16.91 -8.79
CA ILE A 238 -9.78 -16.20 -8.73
C ILE A 238 -10.72 -16.81 -9.77
N MET A 239 -11.92 -17.20 -9.32
CA MET A 239 -12.98 -17.67 -10.20
C MET A 239 -13.92 -16.52 -10.57
N TYR A 240 -14.40 -16.52 -11.80
CA TYR A 240 -15.39 -15.56 -12.29
C TYR A 240 -16.60 -16.31 -12.84
N ILE A 241 -17.80 -15.82 -12.49
CA ILE A 241 -19.07 -16.23 -13.08
C ILE A 241 -19.60 -15.04 -13.88
N VAL A 242 -19.57 -15.14 -15.19
CA VAL A 242 -19.97 -14.07 -16.11
C VAL A 242 -21.36 -14.36 -16.66
N LYS A 243 -22.24 -13.37 -16.55
CA LYS A 243 -23.52 -13.30 -17.25
C LYS A 243 -23.46 -12.21 -18.30
N VAL A 244 -23.99 -12.50 -19.49
CA VAL A 244 -24.11 -11.53 -20.58
C VAL A 244 -25.59 -11.27 -20.82
N ASP A 245 -26.00 -10.02 -20.66
CA ASP A 245 -27.37 -9.56 -20.90
C ASP A 245 -27.48 -9.03 -22.33
N LYS A 246 -28.60 -9.29 -23.01
CA LYS A 246 -28.81 -8.76 -24.37
C LYS A 246 -28.85 -7.24 -24.33
N ALA A 247 -28.23 -6.61 -25.32
CA ALA A 247 -28.40 -5.18 -25.54
C ALA A 247 -29.90 -4.89 -25.74
N GLN A 248 -30.48 -4.03 -24.88
CA GLN A 248 -31.83 -3.53 -25.12
C GLN A 248 -31.78 -2.67 -26.38
N THR A 249 -32.26 -3.24 -27.48
CA THR A 249 -32.67 -2.47 -28.64
C THR A 249 -33.93 -1.71 -28.21
N ASP A 250 -33.73 -0.55 -27.57
CA ASP A 250 -34.73 0.51 -27.67
C ASP A 250 -34.83 0.81 -29.16
N LEU A 251 -35.78 0.15 -29.81
CA LEU A 251 -36.37 0.60 -31.06
C LEU A 251 -36.91 2.00 -30.74
N ARG A 252 -36.05 3.01 -30.83
CA ARG A 252 -36.50 4.35 -31.14
C ARG A 252 -37.14 4.22 -32.51
N ILE A 253 -38.44 3.92 -32.49
CA ILE A 253 -39.32 4.20 -33.61
C ILE A 253 -39.10 5.68 -33.86
N ILE A 254 -38.27 6.01 -34.83
CA ILE A 254 -38.26 7.33 -35.42
C ILE A 254 -39.68 7.45 -35.97
N HIS A 255 -40.55 8.12 -35.21
CA HIS A 255 -41.78 8.63 -35.75
C HIS A 255 -41.34 9.62 -36.82
N VAL A 256 -41.21 9.13 -38.05
CA VAL A 256 -41.19 10.00 -39.21
C VAL A 256 -42.55 10.67 -39.21
N ARG A 257 -42.59 11.87 -38.64
CA ARG A 257 -43.74 12.76 -38.77
C ARG A 257 -43.92 12.98 -40.27
N PRO A 258 -45.09 12.67 -40.87
CA PRO A 258 -45.32 13.01 -42.26
C PRO A 258 -45.29 14.54 -42.38
N THR A 259 -44.20 15.08 -42.92
CA THR A 259 -44.13 16.49 -43.31
C THR A 259 -44.81 16.62 -44.67
N LEU A 260 -46.13 16.59 -44.67
CA LEU A 260 -46.91 17.19 -45.75
C LEU A 260 -47.76 18.28 -45.12
N GLU A 261 -47.19 19.48 -45.08
CA GLU A 261 -48.02 20.68 -44.94
C GLU A 261 -48.90 20.80 -46.20
N PRO A 262 -50.19 21.14 -46.06
CA PRO A 262 -51.02 21.43 -47.21
C PRO A 262 -50.52 22.71 -47.89
N VAL A 263 -50.34 22.63 -49.21
CA VAL A 263 -49.97 23.75 -50.07
C VAL A 263 -50.94 24.91 -49.84
N ARG A 264 -50.42 25.98 -49.22
CA ARG A 264 -51.15 27.24 -49.05
C ARG A 264 -51.10 27.98 -50.39
N GLN A 265 -52.26 28.22 -50.99
CA GLN A 265 -52.38 29.02 -52.21
C GLN A 265 -51.90 30.44 -51.94
N VAL A 266 -51.00 30.92 -52.81
CA VAL A 266 -50.45 32.27 -52.79
C VAL A 266 -51.47 33.22 -53.40
N THR A 267 -51.96 34.18 -52.62
CA THR A 267 -52.59 35.40 -53.14
C THR A 267 -51.53 36.49 -53.28
N PRO A 268 -51.45 37.19 -54.42
CA PRO A 268 -50.44 38.22 -54.65
C PRO A 268 -50.92 39.59 -54.14
N HIS A 269 -50.10 40.26 -53.32
CA HIS A 269 -50.11 41.72 -53.23
C HIS A 269 -48.68 42.27 -53.12
N LEU A 270 -48.47 43.32 -53.91
CA LEU A 270 -47.24 44.07 -54.19
C LEU A 270 -46.81 44.96 -52.98
N PRO A 271 -45.64 45.63 -53.03
CA PRO A 271 -44.74 45.82 -51.90
C PRO A 271 -44.76 47.23 -51.33
N GLU A 272 -44.27 47.39 -50.10
CA GLU A 272 -43.78 48.67 -49.58
C GLU A 272 -42.60 48.44 -48.62
N ASP A 273 -41.42 48.81 -49.12
CA ASP A 273 -40.32 49.55 -48.52
C ASP A 273 -39.63 49.17 -47.18
N VAL A 274 -38.34 48.83 -47.36
CA VAL A 274 -37.12 49.42 -46.75
C VAL A 274 -36.96 49.47 -45.22
N ALA A 275 -35.92 48.74 -44.74
CA ALA A 275 -34.83 49.14 -43.82
C ALA A 275 -34.44 47.94 -42.93
N ALA A 276 -33.35 47.23 -43.22
CA ALA A 276 -31.96 47.51 -42.80
C ALA A 276 -31.69 47.31 -41.30
N GLU A 277 -30.96 46.22 -41.04
CA GLU A 277 -30.03 45.86 -39.95
C GLU A 277 -29.82 46.83 -38.77
N ALA A 278 -29.80 46.30 -37.55
CA ALA A 278 -28.56 46.20 -36.76
C ALA A 278 -28.76 45.39 -35.46
N GLU A 279 -27.80 44.50 -35.26
CA GLU A 279 -27.54 43.63 -34.13
C GLU A 279 -27.06 44.43 -32.89
N THR A 280 -27.39 44.01 -31.66
CA THR A 280 -26.48 44.27 -30.53
C THR A 280 -26.64 43.28 -29.37
N SER A 281 -25.54 42.54 -29.20
CA SER A 281 -25.12 41.68 -28.11
C SER A 281 -25.31 42.25 -26.70
N ARG A 282 -25.73 41.41 -25.74
CA ARG A 282 -25.44 41.55 -24.31
C ARG A 282 -25.12 40.18 -23.69
N THR A 283 -23.83 39.95 -23.48
CA THR A 283 -23.26 38.93 -22.60
C THR A 283 -23.42 39.35 -21.13
N ALA A 284 -23.84 38.43 -20.26
CA ALA A 284 -23.85 38.61 -18.81
C ALA A 284 -22.84 37.65 -18.17
N MET A 285 -21.77 38.22 -17.62
CA MET A 285 -20.72 37.58 -16.86
C MET A 285 -21.16 37.45 -15.39
N TRP A 286 -21.15 36.23 -14.84
CA TRP A 286 -21.43 35.98 -13.42
C TRP A 286 -20.13 35.93 -12.63
N VAL A 287 -19.98 36.86 -11.68
CA VAL A 287 -18.93 36.84 -10.65
C VAL A 287 -19.55 36.26 -9.39
N VAL A 288 -19.00 35.13 -8.91
CA VAL A 288 -19.32 34.53 -7.61
C VAL A 288 -18.31 35.05 -6.60
N LEU A 289 -18.77 35.84 -5.63
CA LEU A 289 -18.00 36.22 -4.44
C LEU A 289 -18.57 35.50 -3.22
N GLY A 290 -17.65 35.05 -2.37
CA GLY A 290 -17.85 34.06 -1.33
C GLY A 290 -18.67 34.52 -0.12
N GLY A 291 -19.05 33.53 0.69
CA GLY A 291 -19.73 33.72 1.97
C GLY A 291 -19.46 32.53 2.88
N SER A 292 -18.55 32.75 3.82
CA SER A 292 -18.03 31.81 4.81
C SER A 292 -19.11 31.39 5.83
N CYS A 293 -19.20 30.09 6.11
CA CYS A 293 -20.01 29.54 7.19
C CYS A 293 -19.51 29.99 8.56
N ALA A 294 -20.32 30.76 9.29
CA ALA A 294 -20.20 30.95 10.73
C ALA A 294 -21.08 29.92 11.45
N ILE A 295 -20.46 29.07 12.28
CA ILE A 295 -21.14 28.12 13.16
C ILE A 295 -21.56 28.87 14.43
N ILE A 296 -22.86 28.91 14.70
CA ILE A 296 -23.44 29.43 15.95
C ILE A 296 -23.45 28.28 16.98
N LEU A 297 -22.67 28.43 18.06
CA LEU A 297 -22.76 27.59 19.26
C LEU A 297 -23.86 28.15 20.17
N ILE A 298 -24.92 27.37 20.36
CA ILE A 298 -25.94 27.63 21.40
C ILE A 298 -25.54 26.83 22.65
N VAL A 299 -25.17 27.55 23.70
CA VAL A 299 -25.05 27.03 25.06
C VAL A 299 -26.44 27.03 25.70
N SER A 300 -26.92 25.88 26.14
CA SER A 300 -28.09 25.78 27.01
C SER A 300 -27.63 25.41 28.42
N LEU A 301 -27.71 26.37 29.34
CA LEU A 301 -27.74 26.10 30.78
C LEU A 301 -29.16 25.65 31.14
N SER A 302 -29.27 24.52 31.85
CA SER A 302 -30.46 24.14 32.60
C SER A 302 -30.07 23.98 34.06
N ALA A 303 -30.91 24.55 34.92
CA ALA A 303 -30.75 24.69 36.38
C ALA A 303 -30.74 23.36 37.14
#